data_AF-A0A9P5XZ38-F1
#
_entry.id   AF-A0A9P5XZ38-F1
#
_cell.length_a   1.000
_cell.length_b   1.000
_cell.length_c   1.000
_cell.angle_alpha   90.00
_cell.angle_beta   90.00
_cell.angle_gamma   90.00
#
_symmetry.space_group_name_H-M   'P 1'
#
loop_
_entity.id
_entity.type
_entity.pdbx_description
1 polymer ?
#
loop_
_entity_poly.entity_id
_entity_poly.type
_entity_poly.pdbx_seq_one_letter_code
_entity_poly.pdbx_strand_id
1 'polypeptide(L)'
;AAYAMQVAGVAITLYSSPLYWKQEYHNSKLSGAEWVQELLEGHPDRIWTELGVRLHVFPILVHELQLLGLADGRSVGVKEQIAIFLYM
;
A
#
# COMPACT_ATOMS: atom_id res chain seq x y z
N ALA A 1 -29.71 -17.67 20.08
CA ALA A 1 -28.46 -18.30 20.54
C ALA A 1 -27.78 -19.12 19.44
N ALA A 2 -28.43 -20.14 18.86
CA ALA A 2 -27.82 -21.02 17.85
C ALA A 2 -27.30 -20.30 16.58
N TYR A 3 -28.08 -19.35 16.05
CA TYR A 3 -27.68 -18.56 14.87
C TYR A 3 -26.40 -17.74 15.10
N ALA A 4 -26.29 -17.07 16.25
CA ALA A 4 -25.10 -16.29 16.60
C ALA A 4 -23.86 -17.19 16.75
N MET A 5 -24.01 -18.40 17.28
CA MET A 5 -22.90 -19.37 17.38
C MET A 5 -22.45 -19.87 16.00
N GLN A 6 -23.38 -20.06 15.06
CA GLN A 6 -23.04 -20.42 13.68
C GLN A 6 -22.29 -19.29 12.97
N VAL A 7 -22.74 -18.04 13.11
CA VAL A 7 -22.07 -16.86 12.53
C VAL A 7 -20.67 -16.69 13.11
N ALA A 8 -20.51 -16.83 14.43
CA ALA A 8 -19.21 -16.76 15.08
C ALA A 8 -18.27 -17.88 14.61
N GLY A 9 -18.76 -19.12 14.46
CA GLY A 9 -17.99 -20.24 13.95
C GLY A 9 -17.48 -20.00 12.52
N VAL A 10 -18.33 -19.50 11.62
CA VAL A 10 -17.93 -19.16 10.25
C VAL A 10 -16.88 -18.04 10.24
N ALA A 11 -17.07 -16.98 11.05
CA ALA A 11 -16.10 -15.88 11.14
C ALA A 11 -14.74 -16.35 11.65
N ILE A 12 -14.69 -17.20 12.68
CA ILE A 12 -13.45 -17.78 13.21
C ILE A 12 -12.77 -18.62 12.14
N THR A 13 -13.52 -19.47 11.43
CA THR A 13 -12.95 -20.35 10.40
C THR A 13 -12.36 -19.54 9.25
N LEU A 14 -13.05 -18.47 8.83
CA LEU A 14 -12.57 -17.52 7.83
C LEU A 14 -11.31 -16.80 8.32
N TYR A 15 -11.30 -16.25 9.53
CA TYR A 15 -10.17 -15.50 10.07
C TYR A 15 -8.93 -16.38 10.33
N SER A 16 -9.15 -17.63 10.74
CA SER A 16 -8.10 -18.64 10.94
C SER A 16 -7.53 -19.22 9.65
N SER A 17 -8.17 -18.92 8.51
CA SER A 17 -7.68 -19.38 7.22
C SER A 17 -6.32 -18.76 6.93
N PRO A 18 -5.30 -19.55 6.55
CA PRO A 18 -4.00 -19.03 6.12
C PRO A 18 -4.10 -18.11 4.89
N LEU A 19 -5.25 -18.10 4.21
CA LEU A 19 -5.56 -17.26 3.07
C LEU A 19 -6.30 -15.97 3.43
N TYR A 20 -6.81 -15.84 4.66
CA TYR A 20 -7.61 -14.68 5.09
C TYR A 20 -6.86 -13.36 4.90
N TRP A 21 -5.56 -13.38 5.17
CA TRP A 21 -4.67 -12.22 5.08
C TRP A 21 -3.44 -12.51 4.21
N LYS A 22 -3.58 -13.37 3.20
CA LYS A 22 -2.45 -13.72 2.33
C LYS A 22 -2.42 -12.80 1.12
N GLN A 23 -2.01 -11.56 1.36
CA GLN A 23 -1.60 -10.66 0.29
C GLN A 23 -0.10 -10.83 0.08
N GLU A 24 0.34 -10.96 -1.17
CA GLU A 24 1.76 -11.13 -1.47
C GLU A 24 2.55 -9.90 -1.00
N TYR A 25 3.60 -10.14 -0.21
CA TYR A 25 4.42 -9.07 0.34
C TYR A 25 5.30 -8.41 -0.73
N HIS A 26 5.67 -9.14 -1.79
CA HIS A 26 6.34 -8.64 -2.99
C HIS A 26 5.81 -9.37 -4.23
N ASN A 27 5.43 -8.64 -5.28
CA ASN A 27 5.11 -9.17 -6.61
C ASN A 27 6.28 -9.04 -7.61
N SER A 28 7.41 -8.48 -7.16
CA SER A 28 8.65 -8.31 -7.94
C SER A 28 8.48 -7.62 -9.30
N LYS A 29 7.61 -6.61 -9.40
CA LYS A 29 7.50 -5.77 -10.61
C LYS A 29 8.77 -4.93 -10.81
N LEU A 30 9.22 -4.85 -12.06
CA LEU A 30 10.57 -4.39 -12.43
C LEU A 30 10.69 -2.87 -12.65
N SER A 31 9.61 -2.09 -12.53
CA SER A 31 9.65 -0.62 -12.64
C SER A 31 9.33 0.06 -11.31
N GLY A 32 9.95 1.22 -11.05
CA GLY A 32 9.72 1.96 -9.81
C GLY A 32 8.28 2.48 -9.71
N ALA A 33 7.66 2.88 -10.82
CA ALA A 33 6.24 3.24 -10.85
C ALA A 33 5.31 2.08 -10.43
N GLU A 34 5.60 0.86 -10.88
CA GLU A 34 4.84 -0.33 -10.47
C GLU A 34 5.10 -0.71 -9.01
N TRP A 35 6.33 -0.55 -8.53
CA TRP A 35 6.67 -0.75 -7.12
C TRP A 35 5.91 0.26 -6.23
N VAL A 36 5.85 1.54 -6.60
CA VAL A 36 5.04 2.52 -5.86
C VAL A 36 3.56 2.14 -5.88
N GLN A 37 3.03 1.67 -7.01
CA GLN A 37 1.66 1.19 -7.07
C GLN A 37 1.44 0.00 -6.13
N GLU A 38 2.41 -0.91 -6.04
CA GLU A 38 2.38 -2.05 -5.11
C GLU A 38 2.37 -1.60 -3.64
N LEU A 39 3.11 -0.55 -3.28
CA LEU A 39 3.06 0.02 -1.93
C LEU A 39 1.69 0.61 -1.59
N LEU A 40 1.01 1.17 -2.59
CA LEU A 40 -0.31 1.79 -2.42
C LEU A 40 -1.44 0.76 -2.35
N GLU A 41 -1.32 -0.36 -3.07
CA GLU A 41 -2.32 -1.42 -3.15
C GLU A 41 -2.06 -2.57 -2.16
N GLY A 42 -0.84 -2.66 -1.64
CA GLY A 42 -0.38 -3.71 -0.75
C GLY A 42 -0.75 -3.49 0.71
N HIS A 43 -0.04 -4.20 1.60
CA HIS A 43 -0.30 -4.12 3.03
C HIS A 43 -0.03 -2.69 3.57
N PRO A 44 -0.91 -2.10 4.39
CA PRO A 44 -0.76 -0.72 4.88
C PRO A 44 0.53 -0.45 5.67
N ASP A 45 1.10 -1.48 6.29
CA ASP A 45 2.36 -1.36 7.03
C ASP A 45 3.60 -1.38 6.12
N ARG A 46 3.46 -1.81 4.86
CA ARG A 46 4.59 -1.89 3.92
C ARG A 46 5.04 -0.49 3.50
N ILE A 47 4.12 0.40 3.14
CA ILE A 47 4.48 1.79 2.79
C ILE A 47 5.11 2.53 3.99
N TRP A 48 4.69 2.21 5.21
CA TRP A 48 5.33 2.74 6.42
C TRP A 48 6.75 2.23 6.58
N THR A 49 6.96 0.92 6.39
CA THR A 49 8.28 0.30 6.52
C THR A 49 9.25 0.81 5.45
N GLU A 50 8.79 0.98 4.20
CA GLU A 50 9.63 1.31 3.05
C GLU A 50 9.85 2.83 2.88
N LEU A 51 8.84 3.66 3.16
CA LEU A 51 8.87 5.11 2.92
C LEU A 51 8.76 5.95 4.21
N GLY A 52 8.56 5.34 5.37
CA GLY A 52 8.39 6.07 6.64
C GLY A 52 7.08 6.89 6.73
N VAL A 53 6.13 6.70 5.80
CA VAL A 53 4.86 7.44 5.74
C VAL A 53 3.65 6.51 5.74
N ARG A 54 2.52 6.99 6.26
CA ARG A 54 1.26 6.23 6.26
C ARG A 54 0.61 6.26 4.88
N LEU A 55 -0.12 5.18 4.54
CA LEU A 55 -0.78 5.02 3.23
C LEU A 55 -1.62 6.22 2.78
N HIS A 56 -2.41 6.81 3.68
CA HIS A 56 -3.26 7.95 3.34
C HIS A 56 -2.48 9.28 3.27
N VAL A 57 -1.32 9.37 3.92
CA VAL A 57 -0.48 10.59 3.93
C VAL A 57 0.28 10.73 2.62
N PHE A 58 0.73 9.62 2.03
CA PHE A 58 1.52 9.65 0.80
C PHE A 58 0.78 10.33 -0.38
N PRO A 59 -0.48 9.98 -0.72
CA PRO A 59 -1.23 10.67 -1.77
C PRO A 59 -1.49 12.15 -1.48
N ILE A 60 -1.68 12.53 -0.22
CA ILE A 60 -1.85 13.93 0.18
C ILE A 60 -0.56 14.70 -0.08
N LEU A 61 0.59 14.15 0.34
CA LEU A 61 1.91 14.73 0.08
C LEU A 61 2.16 14.90 -1.42
N VAL A 62 1.85 13.87 -2.22
CA VAL A 62 1.95 13.94 -3.69
C VAL A 62 1.11 15.10 -4.23
N HIS A 63 -0.13 15.22 -3.80
CA HIS A 63 -1.03 16.28 -4.26
C HIS A 63 -0.52 17.68 -3.90
N GLU A 64 -0.10 17.89 -2.65
CA GLU A 64 0.45 19.17 -2.19
C GLU A 64 1.70 19.57 -2.97
N LEU A 65 2.62 18.62 -3.22
CA LEU A 65 3.82 18.90 -4.00
C LEU A 65 3.51 19.23 -5.46
N GLN A 66 2.51 18.58 -6.06
CA GLN A 66 2.04 18.93 -7.40
C GLN A 66 1.45 20.35 -7.46
N LEU A 67 0.70 20.77 -6.43
CA LEU A 67 0.21 22.15 -6.31
C LEU A 67 1.34 23.17 -6.19
N LEU A 68 2.46 22.80 -5.57
CA LEU A 68 3.68 23.61 -5.48
C LEU A 68 4.53 23.59 -6.78
N GLY A 69 4.10 22.86 -7.80
CA GLY A 69 4.72 22.83 -9.13
C GLY A 69 5.62 21.63 -9.40
N LEU A 70 5.61 20.61 -8.54
CA LEU A 70 6.28 19.35 -8.85
C LEU A 70 5.56 18.65 -10.02
N ALA A 71 6.30 18.38 -11.08
CA ALA A 71 5.78 17.78 -12.30
C ALA A 71 6.53 16.49 -12.65
N ASP A 72 5.92 15.70 -13.52
CA ASP A 72 6.55 14.48 -14.02
C ASP A 72 7.87 14.81 -14.73
N GLY A 73 8.87 13.97 -14.50
CA GLY A 73 10.15 14.05 -15.19
C GLY A 73 10.09 13.37 -16.56
N ARG A 74 11.23 13.31 -17.26
CA ARG A 74 11.32 12.61 -18.57
C ARG A 74 11.00 11.12 -18.47
N SER A 75 11.37 10.48 -17.37
CA SER A 75 11.32 9.02 -17.21
C SER A 75 10.73 8.54 -15.90
N VAL A 76 10.48 9.46 -14.96
CA VAL A 76 10.05 9.16 -13.58
C VAL A 76 8.88 10.06 -13.25
N GLY A 77 7.74 9.44 -12.92
CA GLY A 77 6.53 10.17 -12.53
C GLY A 77 6.63 10.75 -11.12
N VAL A 78 5.80 11.73 -10.77
CA VAL A 78 5.86 12.45 -9.48
C VAL A 78 5.79 11.51 -8.28
N LYS A 79 4.90 10.50 -8.32
CA LYS A 79 4.80 9.51 -7.23
C LYS A 79 6.10 8.73 -7.03
N GLU A 80 6.74 8.34 -8.12
CA GLU A 80 8.02 7.61 -8.09
C GLU A 80 9.16 8.52 -7.64
N GLN A 81 9.20 9.78 -8.07
CA GLN A 81 10.17 10.76 -7.57
C GLN A 81 10.09 10.93 -6.05
N ILE A 82 8.88 11.10 -5.52
CA ILE A 82 8.65 11.26 -4.08
C ILE A 82 8.99 9.96 -3.34
N ALA A 83 8.63 8.81 -3.88
CA ALA A 83 8.99 7.52 -3.27
C ALA A 83 10.50 7.29 -3.24
N ILE A 84 11.23 7.63 -4.32
CA ILE A 84 12.70 7.60 -4.35
C ILE A 84 13.29 8.53 -3.29
N PHE A 85 12.72 9.72 -3.12
CA PHE A 85 13.18 10.67 -2.10
C PHE A 85 12.95 10.18 -0.66
N LEU A 86 11.85 9.46 -0.41
CA LEU A 86 11.46 8.97 0.92
C LEU A 86 12.02 7.60 1.28
N TYR A 87 12.62 6.88 0.33
CA TYR A 87 13.13 5.52 0.54
C TYR A 87 14.22 5.50 1.62
N MET A 88 14.08 4.60 2.61
CA MET A 88 14.92 4.50 3.82
C MET A 88 15.78 3.24 3.85
#